data_AF-A0A2D6MDZ6-F1
#
_entry.id   AF-A0A2D6MDZ6-F1
#
_cell.length_a   1.000
_cell.length_b   1.000
_cell.length_c   1.000
_cell.angle_alpha   90.00
_cell.angle_beta   90.00
_cell.angle_gamma   90.00
#
_symmetry.space_group_name_H-M   'P 1'
#
loop_
_entity.id
_entity.type
_entity.pdbx_description
1 polymer ?
#
loop_
_entity_poly.entity_id
_entity_poly.type
_entity_poly.pdbx_seq_one_letter_code
_entity_poly.pdbx_strand_id
1 'polypeptide(L)'
;MANNDRFFGEKIMDRELLIIRRQKEQSIFLYEYVKKIKPNTIIELGVGGGGYTIAMSTGLKELNQGGKIYSYDIQSLLQLKQIHWMHQTGLRGVVMELDEKELSDMWTFTEGDCHETFVKNPFPFDLLLIDA
;
A
#
# COMPACT_ATOMS: atom_id res chain seq x y z
N MET A 1 5.50 -40.87 18.72
CA MET A 1 5.83 -39.84 17.70
C MET A 1 4.60 -38.94 17.55
N ALA A 2 4.52 -37.82 18.30
CA ALA A 2 3.38 -36.89 18.24
C ALA A 2 3.68 -35.53 18.91
N ASN A 3 4.88 -34.97 18.72
CA ASN A 3 5.26 -33.71 19.40
C ASN A 3 5.99 -32.67 18.51
N ASN A 4 6.20 -32.96 17.22
CA ASN A 4 6.85 -32.00 16.33
C ASN A 4 5.87 -31.00 15.69
N ASP A 5 4.61 -31.36 15.45
CA ASP A 5 3.71 -30.48 14.67
C ASP A 5 3.21 -29.25 15.44
N ARG A 6 3.09 -29.30 16.78
CA ARG A 6 2.68 -28.14 17.60
C ARG A 6 3.76 -27.05 17.70
N PHE A 7 5.02 -27.44 17.83
CA PHE A 7 6.14 -26.51 17.99
C PHE A 7 6.44 -25.71 16.72
N PHE A 8 6.18 -26.31 15.54
CA PHE A 8 6.30 -25.63 14.26
C PHE A 8 5.13 -24.67 14.00
N GLY A 9 3.89 -25.06 14.37
CA GLY A 9 2.70 -24.22 14.23
C GLY A 9 2.74 -22.93 15.06
N GLU A 10 3.22 -22.97 16.30
CA GLU A 10 3.34 -21.79 17.17
C GLU A 10 4.39 -20.79 16.64
N LYS A 11 5.55 -21.27 16.18
CA LYS A 11 6.60 -20.40 15.60
C LYS A 11 6.19 -19.74 14.29
N ILE A 12 5.35 -20.39 13.48
CA ILE A 12 4.84 -19.81 12.23
C ILE A 12 3.86 -18.68 12.54
N MET A 13 2.94 -18.88 13.50
CA MET A 13 2.00 -17.84 13.94
C MET A 13 2.70 -16.60 14.49
N ASP A 14 3.74 -16.75 15.31
CA ASP A 14 4.49 -15.62 15.86
C ASP A 14 5.16 -14.77 14.76
N ARG A 15 5.65 -15.41 13.70
CA ARG A 15 6.27 -14.72 12.55
C ARG A 15 5.23 -13.99 11.71
N GLU A 16 4.09 -14.59 11.43
CA GLU A 16 2.99 -13.96 10.70
C GLU A 16 2.45 -12.74 11.47
N LEU A 17 2.26 -12.88 12.78
CA LEU A 17 1.84 -11.77 13.65
C LEU A 17 2.87 -10.63 13.67
N LEU A 18 4.17 -10.95 13.66
CA LEU A 18 5.22 -9.93 13.59
C LEU A 18 5.18 -9.17 12.26
N ILE A 19 4.98 -9.87 11.14
CA ILE A 19 4.87 -9.26 9.80
C ILE A 19 3.67 -8.31 9.76
N ILE A 20 2.50 -8.76 10.23
CA ILE A 20 1.27 -7.95 10.28
C ILE A 20 1.47 -6.70 11.15
N ARG A 21 2.11 -6.85 12.32
CA ARG A 21 2.40 -5.71 13.22
C ARG A 21 3.29 -4.67 12.54
N ARG A 22 4.37 -5.12 11.88
CA ARG A 22 5.29 -4.22 11.17
C ARG A 22 4.61 -3.46 10.03
N GLN A 23 3.82 -4.16 9.20
CA GLN A 23 3.06 -3.52 8.13
C GLN A 23 2.10 -2.48 8.68
N LYS A 24 1.40 -2.78 9.77
CA LYS A 24 0.50 -1.83 10.44
C LYS A 24 1.25 -0.60 10.95
N GLU A 25 2.41 -0.79 11.58
CA GLU A 25 3.25 0.33 12.07
C GLU A 25 3.76 1.20 10.90
N GLN A 26 4.16 0.59 9.79
CA GLN A 26 4.59 1.29 8.58
C GLN A 26 3.45 2.09 7.94
N SER A 27 2.25 1.52 7.82
CA SER A 27 1.06 2.24 7.33
C SER A 27 0.72 3.43 8.23
N ILE A 28 0.74 3.26 9.56
CA ILE A 28 0.48 4.37 10.50
C ILE A 28 1.54 5.46 10.34
N PHE A 29 2.82 5.09 10.23
CA PHE A 29 3.90 6.04 9.99
C PHE A 29 3.66 6.85 8.70
N LEU A 30 3.35 6.20 7.59
CA LEU A 30 3.12 6.86 6.31
C LEU A 30 1.92 7.81 6.36
N TYR A 31 0.82 7.42 7.01
CA TYR A 31 -0.34 8.28 7.24
C TYR A 31 0.05 9.57 7.99
N GLU A 32 0.74 9.44 9.13
CA GLU A 32 1.18 10.60 9.92
C GLU A 32 2.22 11.44 9.17
N TYR A 33 3.10 10.79 8.41
CA TYR A 33 4.15 11.47 7.66
C TYR A 33 3.58 12.30 6.52
N VAL A 34 2.61 11.79 5.77
CA VAL A 34 1.85 12.55 4.75
C VAL A 34 1.19 13.77 5.39
N LYS A 35 0.54 13.62 6.54
CA LYS A 35 -0.10 14.74 7.25
C LYS A 35 0.91 15.79 7.72
N LYS A 36 2.12 15.36 8.09
CA LYS A 36 3.21 16.23 8.52
C LYS A 36 3.80 17.04 7.37
N ILE A 37 4.17 16.38 6.27
CA ILE A 37 4.88 17.05 5.15
C ILE A 37 3.92 17.72 4.17
N LYS A 38 2.64 17.31 4.17
CA LYS A 38 1.57 17.86 3.33
C LYS A 38 1.93 17.85 1.84
N PRO A 39 2.26 16.68 1.28
CA PRO A 39 2.67 16.59 -0.11
C PRO A 39 1.46 16.83 -1.03
N ASN A 40 1.70 17.45 -2.17
CA ASN A 40 0.71 17.55 -3.23
C ASN A 40 0.86 16.39 -4.24
N THR A 41 2.08 15.87 -4.42
CA THR A 41 2.36 14.79 -5.36
C THR A 41 3.23 13.71 -4.72
N ILE A 42 2.68 12.51 -4.63
CA ILE A 42 3.37 11.31 -4.14
C ILE A 42 3.57 10.34 -5.30
N ILE A 43 4.76 9.78 -5.41
CA ILE A 43 5.06 8.65 -6.30
C ILE A 43 5.20 7.39 -5.45
N GLU A 44 4.54 6.31 -5.85
CA GLU A 44 4.66 4.99 -5.22
C GLU A 44 5.17 3.99 -6.26
N LEU A 45 6.30 3.33 -5.97
CA LEU A 45 6.87 2.28 -6.80
C LEU A 45 6.71 0.95 -6.06
N GLY A 46 5.82 0.10 -6.58
CA GLY A 46 5.35 -1.10 -5.90
C GLY A 46 4.12 -0.79 -5.05
N VAL A 47 2.94 -1.17 -5.53
CA VAL A 47 1.69 -1.14 -4.78
C VAL A 47 1.60 -2.37 -3.90
N GLY A 48 2.00 -3.53 -4.47
CA GLY A 48 1.84 -4.83 -3.86
C GLY A 48 0.39 -5.03 -3.44
N GLY A 49 0.15 -5.08 -2.15
CA GLY A 49 -1.22 -5.16 -1.67
C GLY A 49 -1.93 -3.80 -1.50
N GLY A 50 -1.23 -2.67 -1.39
CA GLY A 50 -1.85 -1.34 -1.32
C GLY A 50 -2.19 -0.80 0.08
N GLY A 51 -1.74 -1.46 1.16
CA GLY A 51 -1.90 -0.94 2.53
C GLY A 51 -1.23 0.42 2.75
N TYR A 52 -0.15 0.72 2.02
CA TYR A 52 0.51 2.02 2.02
C TYR A 52 -0.24 3.05 1.18
N THR A 53 -0.70 2.67 -0.02
CA THR A 53 -1.58 3.48 -0.87
C THR A 53 -2.79 3.99 -0.10
N ILE A 54 -3.47 3.12 0.65
CA ILE A 54 -4.65 3.47 1.45
C ILE A 54 -4.29 4.44 2.58
N ALA A 55 -3.21 4.16 3.31
CA ALA A 55 -2.78 5.00 4.43
C ALA A 55 -2.41 6.42 3.97
N MET A 56 -1.62 6.52 2.91
CA MET A 56 -1.24 7.81 2.32
C MET A 56 -2.44 8.55 1.73
N SER A 57 -3.34 7.85 1.01
CA SER A 57 -4.55 8.46 0.44
C SER A 57 -5.47 9.01 1.53
N THR A 58 -5.61 8.29 2.64
CA THR A 58 -6.39 8.76 3.81
C THR A 58 -5.78 10.03 4.39
N GLY A 59 -4.45 10.07 4.56
CA GLY A 59 -3.74 11.27 5.01
C GLY A 59 -3.96 12.46 4.08
N LEU A 60 -3.87 12.26 2.77
CA LEU A 60 -4.13 13.30 1.76
C LEU A 60 -5.57 13.82 1.80
N LYS A 61 -6.56 12.93 1.86
CA LYS A 61 -7.98 13.28 1.91
C LYS A 61 -8.30 14.14 3.13
N GLU A 62 -7.77 13.81 4.30
CA GLU A 62 -7.99 14.59 5.53
C GLU A 62 -7.33 15.98 5.51
N LEU A 63 -6.23 16.15 4.78
CA LEU A 63 -5.61 17.47 4.59
C LEU A 63 -6.48 18.38 3.72
N ASN A 64 -7.41 17.81 2.93
CA ASN A 64 -8.31 18.53 2.02
C ASN A 64 -7.55 19.39 0.98
N GLN A 65 -6.42 18.89 0.49
CA GLN A 65 -5.46 19.65 -0.35
C GLN A 65 -5.39 19.22 -1.83
N GLY A 66 -6.24 18.30 -2.28
CA GLY A 66 -6.29 17.90 -3.70
C GLY A 66 -5.05 17.16 -4.22
N GLY A 67 -4.15 16.74 -3.31
CA GLY A 67 -2.96 16.00 -3.66
C GLY A 67 -3.26 14.63 -4.25
N LYS A 68 -2.31 14.08 -5.02
CA LYS A 68 -2.45 12.80 -5.70
C LYS A 68 -1.26 11.87 -5.49
N ILE A 69 -1.56 10.58 -5.50
CA ILE A 69 -0.63 9.46 -5.53
C ILE A 69 -0.62 8.87 -6.93
N TYR A 70 0.57 8.75 -7.51
CA TYR A 70 0.81 8.08 -8.77
C TYR A 70 1.59 6.80 -8.49
N SER A 71 0.90 5.67 -8.59
CA SER A 71 1.49 4.36 -8.30
C SER A 71 1.84 3.60 -9.57
N TYR A 72 2.97 2.91 -9.50
CA TYR A 72 3.53 2.10 -10.57
C TYR A 72 3.76 0.69 -10.05
N ASP A 73 3.22 -0.31 -10.75
CA ASP A 73 3.43 -1.72 -10.39
C ASP A 73 3.47 -2.59 -11.65
N ILE A 74 4.28 -3.65 -11.61
CA ILE A 74 4.34 -4.66 -12.68
C ILE A 74 3.06 -5.49 -12.74
N GLN A 75 2.33 -5.58 -11.64
CA GLN A 75 1.05 -6.26 -11.57
C GLN A 75 -0.05 -5.41 -12.20
N SER A 76 -0.93 -6.05 -12.96
CA SER A 76 -2.06 -5.34 -13.57
C SER A 76 -3.08 -4.88 -12.53
N LEU A 77 -3.86 -3.86 -12.87
CA LEU A 77 -4.98 -3.41 -12.01
C LEU A 77 -5.98 -4.54 -11.75
N LEU A 78 -6.15 -5.46 -12.70
CA LEU A 78 -7.00 -6.64 -12.54
C LEU A 78 -6.45 -7.62 -11.49
N GLN A 79 -5.12 -7.77 -11.42
CA GLN A 79 -4.45 -8.56 -10.39
C GLN A 79 -4.55 -7.87 -9.03
N LEU A 80 -4.31 -6.56 -8.95
CA LEU A 80 -4.43 -5.78 -7.70
C LEU A 80 -5.85 -5.82 -7.11
N LYS A 81 -6.89 -5.87 -7.96
CA LYS A 81 -8.28 -6.11 -7.52
C LYS A 81 -8.47 -7.47 -6.85
N GLN A 82 -7.64 -8.45 -7.19
CA GLN A 82 -7.70 -9.83 -6.70
C GLN A 82 -6.63 -10.13 -5.65
N ILE A 83 -5.74 -9.18 -5.35
CA ILE A 83 -4.74 -9.34 -4.28
C ILE A 83 -5.42 -8.98 -2.97
N HIS A 84 -5.71 -10.01 -2.20
CA HIS A 84 -6.46 -9.87 -0.96
C HIS A 84 -5.50 -9.72 0.22
N TRP A 85 -5.72 -8.70 1.06
CA TRP A 85 -5.14 -8.69 2.39
C TRP A 85 -5.98 -9.52 3.33
N MET A 86 -5.30 -10.25 4.21
CA MET A 86 -5.91 -10.89 5.36
C MET A 86 -6.31 -9.85 6.40
N HIS A 87 -7.45 -9.19 6.21
CA HIS A 87 -8.22 -8.65 7.32
C HIS A 87 -9.04 -9.79 7.93
N GLN A 88 -9.09 -9.87 9.27
CA GLN A 88 -9.88 -10.86 10.02
C GLN A 88 -11.39 -10.88 9.68
N THR A 89 -11.87 -9.95 8.84
CA THR A 89 -13.29 -9.73 8.53
C THR A 89 -13.62 -9.72 7.02
N GLY A 90 -12.68 -10.06 6.13
CA GLY A 90 -12.99 -10.23 4.70
C GLY A 90 -11.81 -9.96 3.76
N LEU A 91 -11.79 -10.71 2.65
CA LEU A 91 -10.81 -10.63 1.56
C LEU A 91 -11.13 -9.38 0.70
N ARG A 92 -10.26 -8.36 0.68
CA ARG A 92 -10.44 -7.16 -0.18
C ARG A 92 -9.13 -6.73 -0.84
N GLY A 93 -9.23 -6.30 -2.10
CA GLY A 93 -8.12 -5.71 -2.86
C GLY A 93 -8.14 -4.19 -2.80
N VAL A 94 -6.97 -3.58 -3.05
CA VAL A 94 -6.72 -2.13 -2.89
C VAL A 94 -7.75 -1.25 -3.60
N VAL A 95 -8.16 -1.62 -4.82
CA VAL A 95 -9.10 -0.81 -5.61
C VAL A 95 -10.46 -0.72 -4.94
N MET A 96 -10.99 -1.85 -4.43
CA MET A 96 -12.28 -1.86 -3.75
C MET A 96 -12.23 -1.05 -2.45
N GLU A 97 -11.11 -1.15 -1.72
CA GLU A 97 -10.96 -0.43 -0.47
C GLU A 97 -10.81 1.08 -0.68
N LEU A 98 -10.13 1.50 -1.75
CA LEU A 98 -10.08 2.90 -2.16
C LEU A 98 -11.48 3.42 -2.52
N ASP A 99 -12.27 2.66 -3.28
CA ASP A 99 -13.64 3.06 -3.64
C ASP A 99 -14.53 3.19 -2.41
N GLU A 100 -14.53 2.20 -1.51
CA GLU A 100 -15.36 2.19 -0.29
C GLU A 100 -15.00 3.30 0.70
N LYS A 101 -13.72 3.69 0.76
CA LYS A 101 -13.26 4.82 1.58
C LYS A 101 -13.35 6.16 0.85
N GLU A 102 -13.89 6.16 -0.37
CA GLU A 102 -13.99 7.33 -1.27
C GLU A 102 -12.61 8.02 -1.41
N LEU A 103 -11.58 7.23 -1.68
CA LEU A 103 -10.18 7.64 -1.85
C LEU A 103 -9.72 7.56 -3.31
N SER A 104 -10.53 7.01 -4.21
CA SER A 104 -10.15 6.74 -5.60
C SER A 104 -9.67 7.98 -6.35
N ASP A 105 -10.20 9.17 -6.03
CA ASP A 105 -9.78 10.43 -6.65
C ASP A 105 -8.33 10.83 -6.29
N MET A 106 -7.82 10.34 -5.16
CA MET A 106 -6.47 10.60 -4.68
C MET A 106 -5.43 9.72 -5.39
N TRP A 107 -5.85 8.71 -6.15
CA TRP A 107 -4.96 7.68 -6.68
C TRP A 107 -5.01 7.59 -8.19
N THR A 108 -3.86 7.33 -8.80
CA THR A 108 -3.71 7.05 -10.23
C THR A 108 -2.73 5.89 -10.38
N PHE A 109 -3.09 4.91 -11.20
CA PHE A 109 -2.32 3.70 -11.38
C PHE A 109 -1.77 3.58 -12.79
N THR A 110 -0.50 3.21 -12.90
CA THR A 110 0.18 2.86 -14.16
C THR A 110 0.76 1.46 -14.05
N GLU A 111 0.33 0.56 -14.93
CA GLU A 111 0.89 -0.78 -15.04
C GLU A 111 2.22 -0.76 -15.79
N GLY A 112 3.22 -1.46 -15.27
CA GLY A 112 4.50 -1.71 -15.93
C GLY A 112 5.71 -1.60 -15.00
N ASP A 113 6.88 -1.96 -15.55
CA ASP A 113 8.16 -1.79 -14.87
C ASP A 113 8.40 -0.30 -14.56
N CYS A 114 8.75 0.01 -13.30
CA CYS A 114 9.01 1.39 -12.87
C CYS A 114 10.17 2.04 -13.64
N HIS A 115 11.13 1.25 -14.11
CA HIS A 115 12.25 1.72 -14.93
C HIS A 115 11.78 2.25 -16.29
N GLU A 116 10.77 1.62 -16.89
CA GLU A 116 10.24 1.99 -18.20
C GLU A 116 9.10 3.01 -18.13
N THR A 117 8.42 3.11 -16.99
CA THR A 117 7.24 3.97 -16.81
C THR A 117 7.60 5.30 -16.16
N PHE A 118 8.09 5.30 -14.92
CA PHE A 118 8.40 6.52 -14.17
C PHE A 118 9.86 6.98 -14.33
N VAL A 119 10.83 6.08 -14.10
CA VAL A 119 12.26 6.46 -14.03
C VAL A 119 12.78 7.02 -15.35
N LYS A 120 12.27 6.52 -16.48
CA LYS A 120 12.64 6.99 -17.83
C LYS A 120 12.19 8.42 -18.11
N ASN A 121 11.09 8.85 -17.53
CA ASN A 121 10.53 10.19 -17.72
C ASN A 121 9.88 10.69 -16.42
N PRO A 122 10.69 11.01 -15.40
CA PRO A 122 10.17 11.42 -14.11
C PRO A 122 9.56 12.82 -14.20
N PHE A 123 8.58 13.08 -13.35
CA PHE A 123 8.01 14.40 -13.16
C PHE A 123 8.19 14.86 -11.71
N PRO A 124 8.06 16.16 -11.41
CA PRO A 124 8.25 16.67 -10.05
C PRO A 124 7.30 16.01 -9.03
N PHE A 125 7.82 15.70 -7.85
CA PHE A 125 7.09 15.11 -6.74
C PHE A 125 7.61 15.64 -5.40
N ASP A 126 6.79 15.54 -4.36
CA ASP A 126 7.15 15.93 -2.99
C ASP A 126 7.60 14.73 -2.15
N LEU A 127 7.08 13.54 -2.47
CA LEU A 127 7.40 12.28 -1.80
C LEU A 127 7.54 11.15 -2.81
N LEU A 128 8.59 10.35 -2.66
CA LEU A 128 8.78 9.08 -3.38
C LEU A 128 8.83 7.94 -2.36
N LEU A 129 7.88 7.01 -2.48
CA LEU A 129 7.88 5.74 -1.79
C LEU A 129 8.43 4.66 -2.72
N ILE A 130 9.42 3.92 -2.24
CA ILE A 130 10.00 2.77 -2.94
C ILE A 130 9.72 1.53 -2.08
N ASP A 131 8.87 0.65 -2.57
CA ASP A 131 8.43 -0.58 -1.91
C ASP A 131 8.36 -1.72 -2.94
N ALA A 132 9.52 -2.04 -3.51
CA ALA A 132 9.69 -3.04 -4.58
C ALA A 132 10.21 -4.39 -4.06
#